data_AF-A0A8S8Y8N1-F1
#
_entry.id   AF-A0A8S8Y8N1-F1
#
_cell.length_a   1.000
_cell.length_b   1.000
_cell.length_c   1.000
_cell.angle_alpha   90.00
_cell.angle_beta   90.00
_cell.angle_gamma   90.00
#
_symmetry.space_group_name_H-M   'P 1'
#
loop_
_entity.id
_entity.type
_entity.pdbx_description
1 polymer ?
#
loop_
_entity_poly.entity_id
_entity_poly.type
_entity_poly.pdbx_seq_one_letter_code
_entity_poly.pdbx_strand_id
1 'polypeptide(L)'
;MDNSCEDGNSDDSCNDIPEECYRSSTGQCHDWRVGHGLTDVDAAVALARTLQLMRDQDADGIVDHPEYTVFDAFDIYESMMTTVTIPTNTDRIRHAWKGDWNHFNNGQTGAVYYTEDSHYVWIPNGTTRLEATFAASEFDGDTGQAGALQLAIDLGDDGSNDAQGEGNRLADSWYYDIEVDASAWGQWAHFDVSGTAVTLWGFLSDIEFFESRVPYTVDVMLTMDLSQPVNVQFEQRPDFYSDLNPTTPSDEYEEDMDGMLTFTRPAYDQATVVSLIKPKATGGQGGDSKGFIATLGGLIVEHPFAVIFSLLMLLGAAGTAGYAVRLQTEDDVEDAIIVADMEDQA
;
A
#
# COMPACT_ATOMS: atom_id res chain seq x y z
N MET A 1 24.70 2.76 8.40
CA MET A 1 23.93 1.60 8.84
C MET A 1 24.63 0.40 8.24
N ASP A 2 25.05 -0.56 9.05
CA ASP A 2 25.60 -1.82 8.52
C ASP A 2 24.46 -2.59 7.82
N ASN A 3 24.78 -3.60 7.01
CA ASN A 3 23.73 -4.44 6.41
C ASN A 3 22.94 -5.08 7.56
N SER A 4 21.70 -4.62 7.80
CA SER A 4 20.90 -5.09 8.93
C SER A 4 20.21 -6.39 8.58
N CYS A 5 20.43 -7.41 9.39
CA CYS A 5 19.40 -8.42 9.55
C CYS A 5 18.27 -7.79 10.32
N GLU A 6 17.05 -7.83 9.79
CA GLU A 6 15.87 -7.38 10.52
C GLU A 6 15.72 -8.21 11.81
N ASP A 7 15.63 -7.51 12.94
CA ASP A 7 15.23 -8.13 14.20
C ASP A 7 13.77 -8.56 14.07
N GLY A 8 13.49 -9.86 14.20
CA GLY A 8 12.12 -10.40 14.15
C GLY A 8 11.87 -11.49 13.10
N ASN A 9 12.78 -11.66 12.13
CA ASN A 9 12.69 -12.75 11.14
C ASN A 9 13.68 -13.88 11.47
N SER A 10 13.39 -14.65 12.54
CA SER A 10 14.23 -15.78 12.97
C SER A 10 14.24 -16.97 11.99
N ASP A 11 13.31 -16.98 11.04
CA ASP A 11 13.10 -18.09 10.12
C ASP A 11 14.00 -18.03 8.89
N ASP A 12 14.65 -16.89 8.63
CA ASP A 12 15.55 -16.71 7.49
C ASP A 12 16.94 -16.20 7.91
N SER A 13 17.94 -17.06 7.67
CA SER A 13 19.30 -16.88 8.16
C SER A 13 20.06 -15.77 7.43
N CYS A 14 20.80 -14.95 8.17
CA CYS A 14 21.62 -13.85 7.65
C CYS A 14 22.81 -14.24 6.76
N ASN A 15 22.97 -15.52 6.43
CA ASN A 15 24.18 -16.06 5.82
C ASN A 15 24.37 -15.62 4.35
N ASP A 16 23.31 -15.14 3.70
CA ASP A 16 23.32 -14.73 2.30
C ASP A 16 23.56 -13.21 2.11
N ILE A 17 23.70 -12.44 3.20
CA ILE A 17 24.02 -11.02 3.14
C ILE A 17 25.55 -10.83 3.09
N PRO A 18 26.10 -10.10 2.11
CA PRO A 18 27.51 -9.75 2.11
C PRO A 18 27.91 -9.00 3.39
N GLU A 19 29.06 -9.31 3.99
CA GLU A 19 29.59 -8.55 5.15
C GLU A 19 29.94 -7.10 4.80
N GLU A 20 30.26 -6.84 3.53
CA GLU A 20 30.61 -5.50 3.04
C GLU A 20 29.36 -4.74 2.62
N CYS A 21 29.16 -3.54 3.18
CA CYS A 21 28.10 -2.63 2.73
C CYS A 21 28.46 -2.05 1.36
N TYR A 22 27.69 -2.43 0.34
CA TYR A 22 27.74 -1.80 -0.97
C TYR A 22 26.93 -0.51 -0.93
N ARG A 23 27.60 0.64 -1.05
CA ARG A 23 26.92 1.94 -1.01
C ARG A 23 26.31 2.29 -2.36
N SER A 24 25.06 2.73 -2.35
CA SER A 24 24.40 3.33 -3.50
C SER A 24 24.94 4.74 -3.78
N SER A 25 24.49 5.38 -4.86
CA SER A 25 24.83 6.78 -5.16
C SER A 25 24.33 7.78 -4.11
N THR A 26 23.38 7.39 -3.24
CA THR A 26 22.92 8.20 -2.11
C THR A 26 23.81 8.02 -0.86
N GLY A 27 24.83 7.18 -0.92
CA GLY A 27 25.75 6.90 0.18
C GLY A 27 25.19 5.93 1.24
N GLN A 28 23.95 5.47 1.05
CA GLN A 28 23.28 4.47 1.89
C GLN A 28 23.71 3.05 1.50
N CYS A 29 23.71 2.13 2.46
CA CYS A 29 24.02 0.73 2.22
C CYS A 29 22.88 0.05 1.45
N HIS A 30 23.23 -0.78 0.49
CA HIS A 30 22.27 -1.57 -0.26
C HIS A 30 21.67 -2.64 0.67
N ASP A 31 20.35 -2.61 0.84
CA ASP A 31 19.64 -3.69 1.49
C ASP A 31 19.55 -4.88 0.53
N TRP A 32 20.16 -6.01 0.91
CA TRP A 32 20.21 -7.21 0.09
C TRP A 32 19.02 -8.14 0.28
N ARG A 33 18.23 -7.96 1.35
CA ARG A 33 17.06 -8.80 1.67
C ARG A 33 15.75 -8.19 1.21
N VAL A 34 15.72 -6.88 0.91
CA VAL A 34 14.61 -6.22 0.22
C VAL A 34 14.59 -6.59 -1.27
N GLY A 35 14.28 -7.86 -1.56
CA GLY A 35 13.86 -8.30 -2.88
C GLY A 35 12.44 -7.78 -3.15
N HIS A 36 12.29 -6.75 -4.00
CA HIS A 36 10.99 -6.27 -4.50
C HIS A 36 9.85 -6.04 -3.45
N GLY A 37 10.15 -5.89 -2.16
CA GLY A 37 9.15 -5.84 -1.09
C GLY A 37 9.47 -4.75 -0.08
N LEU A 38 8.53 -3.81 0.07
CA LEU A 38 8.47 -2.76 1.09
C LEU A 38 9.64 -1.76 1.03
N THR A 39 9.60 -0.91 0.00
CA THR A 39 10.13 0.44 0.14
C THR A 39 9.39 1.09 1.31
N ASP A 40 10.10 1.75 2.23
CA ASP A 40 9.49 2.65 3.21
C ASP A 40 8.50 3.57 2.47
N VAL A 41 7.21 3.25 2.59
CA VAL A 41 6.16 3.84 1.76
C VAL A 41 6.06 5.32 2.10
N ASP A 42 6.29 5.68 3.37
CA ASP A 42 6.23 7.06 3.81
C ASP A 42 7.40 7.87 3.24
N ALA A 43 8.62 7.34 3.29
CA ALA A 43 9.77 7.97 2.66
C ALA A 43 9.61 8.07 1.13
N ALA A 44 9.06 7.03 0.49
CA ALA A 44 8.80 7.02 -0.95
C ALA A 44 7.75 8.06 -1.34
N VAL A 45 6.65 8.18 -0.59
CA VAL A 45 5.60 9.18 -0.80
C VAL A 45 6.14 10.58 -0.53
N ALA A 46 6.88 10.79 0.55
CA ALA A 46 7.54 12.06 0.85
C ALA A 46 8.47 12.50 -0.29
N LEU A 47 9.31 11.59 -0.79
CA LEU A 47 10.22 11.88 -1.89
C LEU A 47 9.49 12.21 -3.19
N ALA A 48 8.49 11.39 -3.56
CA ALA A 48 7.70 11.61 -4.76
C ALA A 48 6.91 12.93 -4.69
N ARG A 49 6.30 13.23 -3.54
CA ARG A 49 5.56 14.47 -3.33
C ARG A 49 6.47 15.69 -3.29
N THR A 50 7.66 15.57 -2.71
CA THR A 50 8.69 16.62 -2.75
C THR A 50 9.07 16.95 -4.18
N LEU A 51 9.35 15.94 -5.02
CA LEU A 51 9.68 16.15 -6.42
C LEU A 51 8.51 16.80 -7.19
N GLN A 52 7.28 16.41 -6.91
CA GLN A 52 6.10 17.03 -7.49
C GLN A 52 6.04 18.52 -7.15
N LEU A 53 6.15 18.89 -5.86
CA LEU A 53 6.12 20.29 -5.42
C LEU A 53 7.26 21.13 -6.01
N MET A 54 8.42 20.53 -6.27
CA MET A 54 9.52 21.22 -6.95
C MET A 54 9.21 21.51 -8.41
N ARG A 55 8.56 20.55 -9.09
CA ARG A 55 8.26 20.58 -10.53
C ARG A 55 7.02 21.38 -10.89
N ASP A 56 6.03 21.39 -10.01
CA ASP A 56 4.71 22.01 -10.15
C ASP A 56 4.47 22.85 -8.90
N GLN A 57 4.91 24.11 -8.95
CA GLN A 57 4.90 25.01 -7.78
C GLN A 57 3.59 25.79 -7.67
N ASP A 58 2.82 25.92 -8.77
CA ASP A 58 1.51 26.57 -8.77
C ASP A 58 0.35 25.58 -8.56
N ALA A 59 0.66 24.27 -8.52
CA ALA A 59 -0.25 23.17 -8.26
C ALA A 59 -1.37 23.03 -9.30
N ASP A 60 -1.12 23.43 -10.55
CA ASP A 60 -2.07 23.31 -11.65
C ASP A 60 -2.08 21.89 -12.28
N GLY A 61 -1.15 21.03 -11.87
CA GLY A 61 -0.99 19.65 -12.35
C GLY A 61 -0.11 19.53 -13.59
N ILE A 62 0.50 20.62 -14.05
CA ILE A 62 1.44 20.69 -15.18
C ILE A 62 2.86 20.88 -14.62
N VAL A 63 3.84 20.26 -15.28
CA VAL A 63 5.24 20.41 -14.88
C VAL A 63 5.81 21.71 -15.45
N ASP A 64 6.08 22.67 -14.57
CA ASP A 64 6.75 23.94 -14.88
C ASP A 64 8.27 23.84 -14.89
N HIS A 65 8.81 23.05 -13.96
CA HIS A 65 10.24 22.98 -13.66
C HIS A 65 10.82 21.58 -13.87
N PRO A 66 10.90 21.07 -15.12
CA PRO A 66 11.41 19.72 -15.41
C PRO A 66 12.88 19.51 -15.01
N GLU A 67 13.63 20.57 -14.75
CA GLU A 67 15.04 20.56 -14.32
C GLU A 67 15.26 20.01 -12.90
N TYR A 68 14.23 19.92 -12.06
CA TYR A 68 14.33 19.24 -10.77
C TYR A 68 14.30 17.73 -10.98
N THR A 69 15.26 17.05 -10.36
CA THR A 69 15.45 15.61 -10.41
C THR A 69 15.14 14.97 -9.08
N VAL A 70 15.00 13.64 -9.06
CA VAL A 70 14.79 12.87 -7.83
C VAL A 70 15.88 13.14 -6.80
N PHE A 71 17.13 13.40 -7.22
CA PHE A 71 18.23 13.71 -6.30
C PHE A 71 18.07 15.08 -5.62
N ASP A 72 17.53 16.07 -6.33
CA ASP A 72 17.26 17.38 -5.71
C ASP A 72 16.13 17.28 -4.68
N ALA A 73 15.14 16.43 -4.93
CA ALA A 73 14.10 16.12 -3.95
C ALA A 73 14.67 15.33 -2.76
N PHE A 74 15.57 14.37 -3.03
CA PHE A 74 16.23 13.57 -1.99
C PHE A 74 17.04 14.43 -1.00
N ASP A 75 17.55 15.58 -1.42
CA ASP A 75 18.28 16.49 -0.53
C ASP A 75 17.39 17.17 0.53
N ILE A 76 16.06 17.21 0.33
CA ILE A 76 15.13 17.94 1.23
C ILE A 76 13.89 17.14 1.66
N TYR A 77 13.60 15.96 1.09
CA TYR A 77 12.34 15.25 1.33
C TYR A 77 12.08 14.90 2.81
N GLU A 78 13.14 14.64 3.60
CA GLU A 78 13.00 14.32 5.02
C GLU A 78 12.33 15.45 5.80
N SER A 79 12.49 16.71 5.36
CA SER A 79 11.81 17.86 5.98
C SER A 79 10.29 17.86 5.77
N MET A 80 9.78 17.05 4.83
CA MET A 80 8.35 16.83 4.66
C MET A 80 7.79 15.98 5.79
N MET A 81 8.57 15.02 6.30
CA MET A 81 8.10 14.09 7.31
C MET A 81 8.16 14.78 8.67
N THR A 82 6.99 15.06 9.24
CA THR A 82 6.86 15.69 10.54
C THR A 82 5.91 14.90 11.43
N THR A 83 5.84 15.30 12.69
CA THR A 83 4.83 14.80 13.63
C THR A 83 3.94 15.96 14.02
N VAL A 84 2.63 15.77 13.85
CA VAL A 84 1.62 16.77 14.21
C VAL A 84 0.77 16.27 15.36
N THR A 85 0.39 17.20 16.24
CA THR A 85 -0.58 16.94 17.30
C THR A 85 -1.86 17.67 16.95
N ILE A 86 -2.95 16.91 16.79
CA ILE A 86 -4.24 17.41 16.34
C ILE A 86 -5.22 17.29 17.51
N PRO A 87 -5.75 18.40 18.04
CA PRO A 87 -6.80 18.36 19.04
C PRO A 87 -8.13 17.93 18.43
N THR A 88 -8.94 17.22 19.20
CA THR A 88 -10.26 16.75 18.80
C THR A 88 -11.29 17.06 19.87
N ASN A 89 -12.51 17.41 19.46
CA ASN A 89 -13.61 17.76 20.37
C ASN A 89 -14.52 16.54 20.56
N THR A 90 -13.96 15.51 21.19
CA THR A 90 -14.65 14.26 21.54
C THR A 90 -13.84 13.54 22.60
N ASP A 91 -14.50 12.71 23.40
CA ASP A 91 -13.95 11.73 24.33
C ASP A 91 -13.93 10.31 23.74
N ARG A 92 -14.44 10.13 22.52
CA ARG A 92 -14.60 8.82 21.89
C ARG A 92 -13.74 8.64 20.65
N ILE A 93 -13.15 7.47 20.56
CA ILE A 93 -12.37 7.02 19.41
C ILE A 93 -12.94 5.69 18.91
N ARG A 94 -12.86 5.46 17.60
CA ARG A 94 -13.51 4.34 16.92
C ARG A 94 -12.56 3.68 15.94
N HIS A 95 -12.63 2.35 15.90
CA HIS A 95 -12.10 1.52 14.84
C HIS A 95 -13.20 0.60 14.33
N ALA A 96 -13.30 0.40 13.02
CA ALA A 96 -14.29 -0.50 12.45
C ALA A 96 -13.72 -1.19 11.21
N TRP A 97 -14.06 -2.47 11.06
CA TRP A 97 -13.61 -3.27 9.94
C TRP A 97 -14.69 -4.24 9.48
N LYS A 98 -14.45 -4.79 8.30
CA LYS A 98 -15.24 -5.87 7.72
C LYS A 98 -14.30 -7.03 7.46
N GLY A 99 -14.78 -8.24 7.72
CA GLY A 99 -14.03 -9.45 7.45
C GLY A 99 -14.94 -10.53 6.90
N ASP A 100 -14.31 -11.63 6.53
CA ASP A 100 -14.98 -12.80 5.97
C ASP A 100 -14.45 -14.03 6.70
N TRP A 101 -15.28 -14.59 7.57
CA TRP A 101 -14.93 -15.80 8.29
C TRP A 101 -15.08 -16.99 7.35
N ASN A 102 -13.98 -17.66 7.02
CA ASN A 102 -13.95 -18.73 6.03
C ASN A 102 -13.46 -20.04 6.63
N HIS A 103 -14.13 -21.13 6.30
CA HIS A 103 -13.70 -22.50 6.63
C HIS A 103 -13.64 -23.34 5.37
N PHE A 104 -12.45 -23.91 5.11
CA PHE A 104 -12.18 -24.74 3.94
C PHE A 104 -12.04 -26.20 4.34
N ASN A 105 -12.77 -27.10 3.67
CA ASN A 105 -12.48 -28.52 3.75
C ASN A 105 -11.47 -28.91 2.66
N ASN A 106 -10.35 -29.53 3.06
CA ASN A 106 -9.46 -30.20 2.13
C ASN A 106 -9.98 -31.63 1.88
N GLY A 107 -10.79 -31.79 0.83
CA GLY A 107 -11.53 -33.01 0.50
C GLY A 107 -10.72 -34.31 0.43
N GLN A 108 -9.39 -34.25 0.38
CA GLN A 108 -8.54 -35.42 0.40
C GLN A 108 -8.31 -36.02 1.81
N THR A 109 -8.45 -35.21 2.87
CA THR A 109 -8.18 -35.63 4.26
C THR A 109 -9.30 -35.29 5.24
N GLY A 110 -10.26 -34.44 4.86
CA GLY A 110 -11.30 -33.95 5.76
C GLY A 110 -10.79 -32.91 6.77
N ALA A 111 -9.55 -32.43 6.60
CA ALA A 111 -8.98 -31.37 7.43
C ALA A 111 -9.66 -30.04 7.12
N VAL A 112 -10.09 -29.34 8.17
CA VAL A 112 -10.69 -28.01 8.07
C VAL A 112 -9.59 -26.97 8.32
N TYR A 113 -9.33 -26.11 7.33
CA TYR A 113 -8.45 -24.96 7.48
C TYR A 113 -9.26 -23.71 7.83
N TYR A 114 -8.72 -22.89 8.73
CA TYR A 114 -9.30 -21.63 9.18
C TYR A 114 -8.53 -20.45 8.59
N THR A 115 -9.24 -19.37 8.23
CA THR A 115 -8.60 -18.06 8.07
C THR A 115 -8.30 -17.48 9.45
N GLU A 116 -7.12 -16.87 9.58
CA GLU A 116 -6.81 -16.01 10.71
C GLU A 116 -7.56 -14.69 10.52
N ASP A 117 -8.57 -14.48 11.35
CA ASP A 117 -9.47 -13.32 11.35
C ASP A 117 -9.13 -12.36 12.53
N SER A 118 -7.86 -12.34 12.93
CA SER A 118 -7.38 -11.58 14.08
C SER A 118 -7.16 -10.10 13.76
N HIS A 119 -7.67 -9.23 14.63
CA HIS A 119 -7.52 -7.78 14.55
C HIS A 119 -7.00 -7.22 15.88
N TYR A 120 -6.28 -6.09 15.80
CA TYR A 120 -5.70 -5.46 16.99
C TYR A 120 -6.10 -4.00 17.08
N VAL A 121 -6.54 -3.59 18.27
CA VAL A 121 -6.88 -2.20 18.58
C VAL A 121 -6.01 -1.74 19.74
N TRP A 122 -5.28 -0.65 19.57
CA TRP A 122 -4.50 -0.07 20.65
C TRP A 122 -5.42 0.53 21.72
N ILE A 123 -5.14 0.29 23.00
CA ILE A 123 -5.88 0.86 24.14
C ILE A 123 -5.11 2.05 24.70
N PRO A 124 -5.52 3.31 24.40
CA PRO A 124 -4.79 4.47 24.90
C PRO A 124 -4.97 4.65 26.40
N ASN A 125 -4.01 5.34 27.02
CA ASN A 125 -4.08 5.69 28.44
C ASN A 125 -5.30 6.58 28.70
N GLY A 126 -6.05 6.28 29.76
CA GLY A 126 -7.29 6.98 30.09
C GLY A 126 -8.54 6.33 29.50
N THR A 127 -8.44 5.21 28.77
CA THR A 127 -9.62 4.47 28.31
C THR A 127 -10.37 3.93 29.52
N THR A 128 -11.66 4.25 29.67
CA THR A 128 -12.50 3.74 30.76
C THR A 128 -13.47 2.66 30.30
N ARG A 129 -13.78 2.62 29.01
CA ARG A 129 -14.80 1.73 28.47
C ARG A 129 -14.52 1.34 27.03
N LEU A 130 -14.73 0.07 26.72
CA LEU A 130 -14.69 -0.49 25.37
C LEU A 130 -16.07 -1.03 25.02
N GLU A 131 -16.68 -0.45 23.99
CA GLU A 131 -17.94 -0.91 23.42
C GLU A 131 -17.66 -1.54 22.07
N ALA A 132 -18.02 -2.82 21.87
CA ALA A 132 -17.85 -3.50 20.59
C ALA A 132 -19.19 -4.01 20.06
N THR A 133 -19.47 -3.77 18.78
CA THR A 133 -20.61 -4.33 18.08
C THR A 133 -20.12 -5.27 17.00
N PHE A 134 -20.56 -6.52 17.06
CA PHE A 134 -20.28 -7.55 16.06
C PHE A 134 -21.57 -7.94 15.36
N ALA A 135 -21.59 -7.88 14.02
CA ALA A 135 -22.71 -8.34 13.23
C ALA A 135 -22.22 -9.33 12.17
N ALA A 136 -22.90 -10.47 12.07
CA ALA A 136 -22.59 -11.53 11.11
C ALA A 136 -23.85 -11.96 10.38
N SER A 137 -23.71 -12.28 9.09
CA SER A 137 -24.80 -12.86 8.30
C SER A 137 -24.99 -14.34 8.66
N GLU A 138 -25.58 -14.60 9.83
CA GLU A 138 -25.76 -15.96 10.39
C GLU A 138 -26.61 -16.89 9.49
N PHE A 139 -27.40 -16.36 8.57
CA PHE A 139 -28.13 -17.15 7.57
C PHE A 139 -28.10 -16.48 6.19
N ASP A 140 -27.71 -17.25 5.18
CA ASP A 140 -27.83 -16.87 3.77
C ASP A 140 -28.66 -17.92 3.02
N GLY A 141 -29.84 -17.51 2.54
CA GLY A 141 -30.76 -18.38 1.82
C GLY A 141 -30.33 -18.69 0.39
N ASP A 142 -29.49 -17.86 -0.22
CA ASP A 142 -29.02 -18.05 -1.59
C ASP A 142 -27.90 -19.11 -1.65
N THR A 143 -27.04 -19.14 -0.63
CA THR A 143 -25.97 -20.15 -0.48
C THR A 143 -26.36 -21.32 0.44
N GLY A 144 -27.46 -21.19 1.20
CA GLY A 144 -27.91 -22.14 2.21
C GLY A 144 -26.94 -22.32 3.35
N GLN A 145 -26.20 -21.27 3.70
CA GLN A 145 -25.25 -21.29 4.81
C GLN A 145 -25.94 -20.83 6.09
N ALA A 146 -25.61 -21.49 7.21
CA ALA A 146 -26.02 -21.08 8.54
C ALA A 146 -24.80 -21.11 9.47
N GLY A 147 -24.52 -20.02 10.15
CA GLY A 147 -23.38 -19.86 11.06
C GLY A 147 -23.78 -19.27 12.40
N ALA A 148 -23.07 -19.67 13.45
CA ALA A 148 -23.12 -19.03 14.76
C ALA A 148 -21.70 -18.55 15.06
N LEU A 149 -21.49 -17.24 15.00
CA LEU A 149 -20.22 -16.58 15.25
C LEU A 149 -20.31 -15.69 16.48
N GLN A 150 -19.19 -15.54 17.17
CA GLN A 150 -19.01 -14.66 18.33
C GLN A 150 -17.64 -13.98 18.24
N LEU A 151 -17.53 -12.84 18.91
CA LEU A 151 -16.29 -12.08 19.01
C LEU A 151 -15.62 -12.43 20.33
N ALA A 152 -14.36 -12.84 20.28
CA ALA A 152 -13.48 -12.90 21.43
C ALA A 152 -12.70 -11.59 21.50
N ILE A 153 -12.58 -11.04 22.72
CA ILE A 153 -11.84 -9.80 22.98
C ILE A 153 -10.91 -10.10 24.14
N ASP A 154 -9.62 -9.91 23.91
CA ASP A 154 -8.55 -10.04 24.90
C ASP A 154 -7.95 -8.64 25.12
N LEU A 155 -8.21 -8.06 26.28
CA LEU A 155 -7.69 -6.77 26.71
C LEU A 155 -6.26 -6.96 27.24
N GLY A 156 -5.28 -6.70 26.39
CA GLY A 156 -3.88 -6.72 26.79
C GLY A 156 -3.06 -7.86 26.21
N ASP A 157 -3.68 -8.70 25.37
CA ASP A 157 -3.03 -9.81 24.65
C ASP A 157 -2.41 -10.82 25.65
N ASP A 158 -3.16 -11.13 26.72
CA ASP A 158 -2.74 -12.00 27.82
C ASP A 158 -3.23 -13.45 27.67
N GLY A 159 -4.00 -13.71 26.61
CA GLY A 159 -4.61 -14.98 26.25
C GLY A 159 -5.95 -15.25 26.93
N SER A 160 -6.48 -14.30 27.71
CA SER A 160 -7.80 -14.39 28.32
C SER A 160 -8.86 -13.68 27.49
N ASN A 161 -10.09 -14.18 27.51
CA ASN A 161 -11.19 -13.57 26.78
C ASN A 161 -12.04 -12.74 27.75
N ASP A 162 -11.78 -11.45 27.82
CA ASP A 162 -12.51 -10.49 28.66
C ASP A 162 -13.96 -10.31 28.21
N ALA A 163 -14.27 -10.58 26.94
CA ALA A 163 -15.64 -10.59 26.43
C ALA A 163 -16.43 -11.87 26.80
N GLN A 164 -15.82 -12.84 27.50
CA GLN A 164 -16.45 -14.13 27.77
C GLN A 164 -17.70 -13.99 28.66
N GLY A 165 -18.87 -14.11 28.05
CA GLY A 165 -20.16 -14.04 28.75
C GLY A 165 -20.74 -12.63 28.89
N GLU A 166 -20.05 -11.60 28.38
CA GLU A 166 -20.50 -10.20 28.40
C GLU A 166 -21.28 -9.80 27.13
N GLY A 167 -21.19 -10.60 26.07
CA GLY A 167 -21.91 -10.37 24.82
C GLY A 167 -23.42 -10.45 24.97
N ASN A 168 -24.10 -9.33 24.78
CA ASN A 168 -25.56 -9.24 24.73
C ASN A 168 -26.04 -9.32 23.28
N ARG A 169 -26.87 -10.32 22.98
CA ARG A 169 -27.45 -10.48 21.64
C ARG A 169 -28.62 -9.49 21.42
N LEU A 170 -28.47 -8.64 20.42
CA LEU A 170 -29.45 -7.67 19.94
C LEU A 170 -29.78 -7.98 18.48
N ALA A 171 -30.86 -8.75 18.27
CA ALA A 171 -31.26 -9.27 16.95
C ALA A 171 -30.13 -10.08 16.27
N ASP A 172 -29.60 -9.57 15.16
CA ASP A 172 -28.54 -10.19 14.34
C ASP A 172 -27.14 -9.65 14.68
N SER A 173 -27.02 -8.95 15.81
CA SER A 173 -25.76 -8.38 16.30
C SER A 173 -25.50 -8.75 17.76
N TRP A 174 -24.23 -8.79 18.12
CA TRP A 174 -23.71 -8.94 19.46
C TRP A 174 -23.13 -7.61 19.91
N TYR A 175 -23.49 -7.17 21.11
CA TYR A 175 -22.97 -5.97 21.73
C TYR A 175 -22.19 -6.35 23.00
N TYR A 176 -20.96 -5.89 23.09
CA TYR A 176 -20.05 -6.08 24.21
C TYR A 176 -19.75 -4.73 24.84
N ASP A 177 -19.69 -4.70 26.15
CA ASP A 177 -19.55 -3.49 26.95
C ASP A 177 -18.64 -3.80 28.13
N ILE A 178 -17.35 -3.51 27.96
CA ILE A 178 -16.29 -3.93 28.86
C ILE A 178 -15.72 -2.70 29.56
N GLU A 179 -15.66 -2.73 30.88
CA GLU A 179 -14.96 -1.73 31.68
C GLU A 179 -13.45 -1.89 31.51
N VAL A 180 -12.76 -0.81 31.16
CA VAL A 180 -11.31 -0.82 30.92
C VAL A 180 -10.62 -0.12 32.08
N ASP A 181 -9.68 -0.81 32.70
CA ASP A 181 -8.84 -0.23 33.75
C ASP A 181 -7.39 -0.04 33.30
N ALA A 182 -6.59 0.58 34.17
CA ALA A 182 -5.22 0.96 33.87
C ALA A 182 -4.27 -0.22 33.58
N SER A 183 -4.66 -1.48 33.84
CA SER A 183 -3.87 -2.66 33.50
C SER A 183 -3.83 -2.93 32.00
N ALA A 184 -4.86 -2.54 31.25
CA ALA A 184 -4.97 -2.73 29.80
C ALA A 184 -4.44 -1.52 29.00
N TRP A 185 -4.12 -0.41 29.67
CA TRP A 185 -3.61 0.79 29.00
C TRP A 185 -2.23 0.58 28.41
N GLY A 186 -2.00 1.16 27.23
CA GLY A 186 -0.72 1.07 26.54
C GLY A 186 -0.43 -0.34 26.01
N GLN A 187 -1.48 -1.11 25.75
CA GLN A 187 -1.41 -2.47 25.22
C GLN A 187 -2.35 -2.61 24.03
N TRP A 188 -2.16 -3.69 23.29
CA TRP A 188 -3.05 -4.05 22.18
C TRP A 188 -4.16 -4.94 22.72
N ALA A 189 -5.40 -4.58 22.42
CA ALA A 189 -6.51 -5.50 22.55
C ALA A 189 -6.57 -6.38 21.29
N HIS A 190 -6.62 -7.69 21.49
CA HIS A 190 -6.75 -8.68 20.42
C HIS A 190 -8.21 -9.07 20.24
N PHE A 191 -8.66 -9.05 18.99
CA PHE A 191 -10.01 -9.40 18.59
C PHE A 191 -9.93 -10.60 17.66
N ASP A 192 -10.69 -11.64 17.97
CA ASP A 192 -10.77 -12.84 17.14
C ASP A 192 -12.22 -13.26 16.93
N VAL A 193 -12.54 -13.74 15.72
CA VAL A 193 -13.88 -14.21 15.38
C VAL A 193 -13.90 -15.73 15.43
N SER A 194 -14.60 -16.26 16.42
CA SER A 194 -14.75 -17.69 16.63
C SER A 194 -16.18 -18.15 16.41
N GLY A 195 -16.37 -19.38 15.95
CA GLY A 195 -17.70 -19.92 15.74
C GLY A 195 -17.73 -21.17 14.89
N THR A 196 -18.92 -21.50 14.42
CA THR A 196 -19.15 -22.64 13.52
C THR A 196 -20.16 -22.27 12.45
N ALA A 197 -19.93 -22.70 11.21
CA ALA A 197 -20.93 -22.63 10.14
C ALA A 197 -21.14 -23.98 9.46
N VAL A 198 -22.34 -24.15 8.92
CA VAL A 198 -22.78 -25.31 8.14
C VAL A 198 -23.36 -24.84 6.81
N THR A 199 -22.92 -25.47 5.73
CA THR A 199 -23.46 -25.22 4.38
C THR A 199 -24.46 -26.32 4.03
N LEU A 200 -25.75 -25.99 4.04
CA LEU A 200 -26.81 -26.98 3.81
C LEU A 200 -26.87 -27.47 2.36
N TRP A 201 -26.56 -26.67 1.33
CA TRP A 201 -26.63 -27.14 -0.08
C TRP A 201 -25.30 -27.65 -0.62
N GLY A 202 -24.22 -27.55 0.14
CA GLY A 202 -22.86 -27.94 -0.25
C GLY A 202 -22.69 -29.45 -0.47
N PHE A 203 -23.66 -30.28 -0.08
CA PHE A 203 -23.64 -31.72 -0.40
C PHE A 203 -24.09 -32.04 -1.84
N LEU A 204 -24.69 -31.08 -2.55
CA LEU A 204 -25.14 -31.24 -3.94
C LEU A 204 -24.07 -30.82 -4.97
N SER A 205 -23.08 -30.04 -4.53
CA SER A 205 -21.94 -29.55 -5.31
C SER A 205 -20.66 -30.10 -4.70
N ASP A 206 -19.87 -30.87 -5.46
CA ASP A 206 -18.57 -31.46 -5.09
C ASP A 206 -18.24 -31.52 -3.58
N ILE A 207 -18.48 -32.68 -2.97
CA ILE A 207 -18.15 -33.00 -1.56
C ILE A 207 -16.65 -32.85 -1.22
N GLU A 208 -15.82 -32.66 -2.23
CA GLU A 208 -14.36 -32.58 -2.13
C GLU A 208 -13.88 -31.13 -1.85
N PHE A 209 -14.67 -30.10 -2.18
CA PHE A 209 -14.32 -28.70 -1.90
C PHE A 209 -15.57 -27.86 -1.62
N PHE A 210 -15.91 -27.68 -0.34
CA PHE A 210 -16.90 -26.68 0.06
C PHE A 210 -16.27 -25.66 1.00
N GLU A 211 -16.65 -24.41 0.81
CA GLU A 211 -16.26 -23.25 1.61
C GLU A 211 -17.50 -22.74 2.35
N SER A 212 -17.42 -22.61 3.67
CA SER A 212 -18.40 -21.84 4.43
C SER A 212 -17.85 -20.45 4.63
N ARG A 213 -18.56 -19.42 4.15
CA ARG A 213 -18.14 -18.03 4.21
C ARG A 213 -19.22 -17.21 4.87
N VAL A 214 -18.88 -16.63 6.01
CA VAL A 214 -19.79 -15.76 6.76
C VAL A 214 -19.18 -14.36 6.82
N PRO A 215 -19.70 -13.40 6.04
CA PRO A 215 -19.25 -12.02 6.13
C PRO A 215 -19.67 -11.43 7.48
N TYR A 216 -18.78 -10.64 8.07
CA TYR A 216 -19.03 -9.98 9.34
C TYR A 216 -18.50 -8.54 9.35
N THR A 217 -19.01 -7.76 10.30
CA THR A 217 -18.55 -6.40 10.60
C THR A 217 -18.33 -6.25 12.08
N VAL A 218 -17.24 -5.58 12.46
CA VAL A 218 -16.95 -5.20 13.84
C VAL A 218 -16.81 -3.68 13.93
N ASP A 219 -17.37 -3.12 14.99
CA ASP A 219 -17.29 -1.71 15.34
C ASP A 219 -16.84 -1.61 16.80
N VAL A 220 -15.67 -1.04 17.04
CA VAL A 220 -15.08 -0.85 18.36
C VAL A 220 -15.04 0.63 18.67
N MET A 221 -15.59 1.01 19.81
CA MET A 221 -15.60 2.37 20.32
C MET A 221 -14.98 2.38 21.72
N LEU A 222 -13.97 3.22 21.91
CA LEU A 222 -13.32 3.44 23.19
C LEU A 222 -13.76 4.81 23.72
N THR A 223 -14.15 4.85 24.99
CA THR A 223 -14.47 6.10 25.70
C THR A 223 -13.34 6.44 26.66
N MET A 224 -12.89 7.69 26.64
CA MET A 224 -11.74 8.18 27.39
C MET A 224 -12.19 9.05 28.58
N ASP A 225 -11.52 8.91 29.72
CA ASP A 225 -11.60 9.90 30.81
C ASP A 225 -10.77 11.13 30.45
N LEU A 226 -11.45 12.24 30.14
CA LEU A 226 -10.84 13.54 29.85
C LEU A 226 -10.72 14.44 31.10
N SER A 227 -10.76 13.89 32.31
CA SER A 227 -10.43 14.65 33.54
C SER A 227 -9.02 15.27 33.51
N GLN A 228 -8.14 14.71 32.67
CA GLN A 228 -6.84 15.26 32.31
C GLN A 228 -6.64 15.18 30.79
N PRO A 229 -5.79 16.03 30.18
CA PRO A 229 -5.49 15.92 28.75
C PRO A 229 -4.93 14.54 28.39
N VAL A 230 -5.52 13.93 27.37
CA VAL A 230 -5.14 12.61 26.86
C VAL A 230 -4.49 12.78 25.49
N ASN A 231 -3.35 12.11 25.30
CA ASN A 231 -2.68 12.03 24.02
C ASN A 231 -2.71 10.59 23.50
N VAL A 232 -3.27 10.41 22.31
CA VAL A 232 -3.27 9.16 21.58
C VAL A 232 -2.09 9.17 20.63
N GLN A 233 -1.07 8.40 20.98
CA GLN A 233 0.11 8.12 20.18
C GLN A 233 0.47 6.65 20.34
N PHE A 234 0.61 5.94 19.23
CA PHE A 234 1.00 4.54 19.20
C PHE A 234 1.76 4.25 17.91
N GLU A 235 2.61 3.22 17.97
CA GLU A 235 3.23 2.66 16.78
C GLU A 235 2.18 1.85 16.05
N GLN A 236 1.90 2.17 14.78
CA GLN A 236 0.96 1.38 13.99
C GLN A 236 1.53 -0.02 13.79
N ARG A 237 0.69 -1.05 13.79
CA ARG A 237 1.06 -2.40 13.35
C ARG A 237 0.70 -2.54 11.87
N PRO A 238 1.65 -2.45 10.92
CA PRO A 238 1.34 -2.51 9.49
C PRO A 238 0.75 -3.87 9.07
N ASP A 239 1.11 -4.91 9.81
CA ASP A 239 0.69 -6.29 9.58
C ASP A 239 -0.80 -6.50 9.89
N PHE A 240 -1.39 -5.65 10.75
CA PHE A 240 -2.77 -5.75 11.21
C PHE A 240 -3.41 -4.37 11.23
N TYR A 241 -4.28 -4.10 10.25
CA TYR A 241 -4.99 -2.84 10.04
C TYR A 241 -5.43 -2.19 11.38
N SER A 242 -4.73 -1.15 11.81
CA SER A 242 -4.89 -0.56 13.16
C SER A 242 -5.04 0.97 13.05
N ASP A 243 -6.29 1.42 12.88
CA ASP A 243 -6.59 2.86 12.77
C ASP A 243 -7.57 3.31 13.85
N LEU A 244 -7.24 4.37 14.58
CA LEU A 244 -8.10 4.95 15.61
C LEU A 244 -8.52 6.34 15.18
N ASN A 245 -9.81 6.52 14.96
CA ASN A 245 -10.37 7.78 14.52
C ASN A 245 -11.25 8.42 15.60
N PRO A 246 -11.18 9.75 15.81
CA PRO A 246 -12.15 10.44 16.66
C PRO A 246 -13.57 10.22 16.11
N THR A 247 -14.54 10.04 17.00
CA THR A 247 -15.94 9.84 16.61
C THR A 247 -16.89 10.74 17.40
N THR A 248 -18.19 10.54 17.24
CA THR A 248 -19.23 11.30 17.96
C THR A 248 -18.97 11.24 19.47
N PRO A 249 -19.00 12.39 20.17
CA PRO A 249 -18.82 12.43 21.63
C PRO A 249 -19.84 11.57 22.38
N SER A 250 -19.48 11.17 23.60
CA SER A 250 -20.41 10.49 24.51
C SER A 250 -21.46 11.46 25.06
N ASP A 251 -22.49 10.90 25.69
CA ASP A 251 -23.50 11.70 26.40
C ASP A 251 -22.93 12.42 27.65
N GLU A 252 -21.74 12.01 28.12
CA GLU A 252 -21.03 12.60 29.27
C GLU A 252 -20.00 13.68 28.86
N TYR A 253 -19.82 13.88 27.55
CA TYR A 253 -18.90 14.90 27.01
C TYR A 253 -19.47 16.31 27.20
N GLU A 254 -18.64 17.20 27.74
CA GLU A 254 -18.98 18.60 28.01
C GLU A 254 -18.06 19.57 27.24
N GLU A 255 -18.52 20.80 26.99
CA GLU A 255 -17.75 21.80 26.20
C GLU A 255 -16.40 22.18 26.83
N ASP A 256 -16.22 21.97 28.13
CA ASP A 256 -14.94 22.23 28.81
C ASP A 256 -13.86 21.17 28.51
N MET A 257 -14.25 20.04 27.90
CA MET A 257 -13.36 18.97 27.45
C MET A 257 -12.79 19.21 26.04
N ASP A 258 -13.19 20.31 25.38
CA ASP A 258 -12.74 20.65 24.02
C ASP A 258 -11.22 20.70 23.90
N GLY A 259 -10.69 19.89 22.99
CA GLY A 259 -9.25 19.78 22.71
C GLY A 259 -8.44 19.08 23.80
N MET A 260 -9.07 18.48 24.81
CA MET A 260 -8.38 17.67 25.82
C MET A 260 -7.93 16.32 25.27
N LEU A 261 -8.63 15.77 24.26
CA LEU A 261 -8.15 14.63 23.47
C LEU A 261 -7.30 15.13 22.30
N THR A 262 -6.10 14.58 22.17
CA THR A 262 -5.16 14.91 21.10
C THR A 262 -4.62 13.67 20.42
N PHE A 263 -4.40 13.73 19.10
CA PHE A 263 -3.76 12.68 18.33
C PHE A 263 -2.39 13.15 17.85
N THR A 264 -1.34 12.43 18.23
CA THR A 264 0.02 12.67 17.72
C THR A 264 0.36 11.62 16.68
N ARG A 265 0.48 12.03 15.42
CA ARG A 265 0.70 11.12 14.28
C ARG A 265 1.75 11.67 13.30
N PRO A 266 2.42 10.79 12.53
CA PRO A 266 3.20 11.20 11.36
C PRO A 266 2.33 11.95 10.36
N ALA A 267 2.88 13.00 9.75
CA ALA A 267 2.21 13.79 8.72
C ALA A 267 3.21 14.40 7.74
N TYR A 268 2.69 14.84 6.58
CA TYR A 268 3.47 15.48 5.53
C TYR A 268 3.31 17.01 5.58
N ASP A 269 4.37 17.73 5.95
CA ASP A 269 4.43 19.19 5.90
C ASP A 269 4.97 19.68 4.56
N GLN A 270 4.04 19.92 3.64
CA GLN A 270 4.35 20.44 2.31
C GLN A 270 4.84 21.89 2.35
N ALA A 271 4.40 22.69 3.32
CA ALA A 271 4.74 24.11 3.40
C ALA A 271 6.23 24.30 3.75
N THR A 272 6.74 23.50 4.68
CA THR A 272 8.17 23.46 5.00
C THR A 272 8.99 23.14 3.76
N VAL A 273 8.61 22.11 3.00
CA VAL A 273 9.32 21.74 1.76
C VAL A 273 9.30 22.86 0.73
N VAL A 274 8.14 23.47 0.47
CA VAL A 274 8.01 24.59 -0.48
C VAL A 274 8.95 25.73 -0.12
N SER A 275 9.14 26.02 1.18
CA SER A 275 10.06 27.07 1.64
C SER A 275 11.54 26.76 1.42
N LEU A 276 11.90 25.49 1.24
CA LEU A 276 13.27 25.02 1.04
C LEU A 276 13.66 24.89 -0.44
N ILE A 277 12.70 24.99 -1.35
CA ILE A 277 12.95 24.91 -2.80
C ILE A 277 13.85 26.07 -3.21
N LYS A 278 15.07 25.74 -3.63
CA LYS A 278 16.01 26.71 -4.20
C LYS A 278 15.75 26.83 -5.69
N PRO A 279 15.50 28.03 -6.23
CA PRO A 279 15.38 28.22 -7.66
C PRO A 279 16.60 27.66 -8.37
N LYS A 280 16.40 26.64 -9.20
CA LYS A 280 17.43 26.29 -10.17
C LYS A 280 17.53 27.42 -11.15
N ALA A 281 18.76 27.79 -11.48
CA ALA A 281 18.98 28.64 -12.64
C ALA A 281 18.41 27.90 -13.83
N THR A 282 17.23 28.29 -14.29
CA THR A 282 16.81 28.05 -15.66
C THR A 282 17.92 28.67 -16.47
N GLY A 283 18.74 27.81 -17.07
CA GLY A 283 19.84 28.27 -17.88
C GLY A 283 19.25 29.22 -18.92
N GLY A 284 19.50 30.52 -18.74
CA GLY A 284 19.73 31.40 -19.86
C GLY A 284 20.96 30.88 -20.61
N GLN A 285 20.80 29.75 -21.29
CA GLN A 285 21.68 29.29 -22.34
C GLN A 285 20.96 29.63 -23.66
N GLY A 286 21.32 30.63 -24.45
CA GLY A 286 22.41 31.59 -24.29
C GLY A 286 23.80 30.96 -24.20
N GLY A 287 23.98 29.70 -24.58
CA GLY A 287 25.29 29.04 -24.56
C GLY A 287 25.28 27.58 -24.12
N ASP A 288 25.46 26.68 -25.11
CA ASP A 288 26.15 25.38 -24.98
C ASP A 288 25.49 24.19 -24.25
N SER A 289 24.17 24.01 -24.34
CA SER A 289 23.64 22.64 -24.46
C SER A 289 23.55 22.27 -25.95
N LYS A 290 24.67 21.82 -26.54
CA LYS A 290 24.65 21.19 -27.87
C LYS A 290 23.93 19.84 -27.77
N GLY A 291 22.60 19.89 -27.79
CA GLY A 291 21.76 18.71 -27.96
C GLY A 291 22.12 18.00 -29.27
N PHE A 292 21.82 16.71 -29.36
CA PHE A 292 22.10 15.86 -30.51
C PHE A 292 21.75 16.50 -31.87
N ILE A 293 20.66 17.29 -31.93
CA ILE A 293 20.23 18.02 -33.14
C ILE A 293 21.12 19.23 -33.45
N ALA A 294 21.65 19.94 -32.45
CA ALA A 294 22.59 21.04 -32.66
C ALA A 294 23.97 20.53 -33.11
N THR A 295 24.39 19.38 -32.61
CA THR A 295 25.62 18.69 -33.07
C THR A 295 25.48 18.20 -34.50
N LEU A 296 24.30 17.68 -34.87
CA LEU A 296 23.97 17.30 -36.25
C LEU A 296 23.93 18.52 -37.18
N GLY A 297 23.33 19.62 -36.72
CA GLY A 297 23.28 20.89 -37.45
C GLY A 297 24.67 21.50 -37.66
N GLY A 298 25.56 21.43 -36.67
CA GLY A 298 26.95 21.86 -36.79
C GLY A 298 27.73 21.06 -37.83
N LEU A 299 27.56 19.74 -37.85
CA LEU A 299 28.23 18.85 -38.80
C LEU A 299 27.78 19.10 -40.26
N ILE A 300 26.50 19.43 -40.47
CA ILE A 300 25.94 19.81 -41.77
C ILE A 300 26.54 21.13 -42.27
N VAL A 301 26.79 22.08 -41.38
CA VAL A 301 27.35 23.40 -41.74
C VAL A 301 28.86 23.33 -41.99
N GLU A 302 29.61 22.58 -41.17
CA GLU A 302 31.07 22.44 -41.32
C GLU A 302 31.46 21.53 -42.50
N HIS A 303 30.66 20.50 -42.79
CA HIS A 303 30.97 19.51 -43.82
C HIS A 303 29.77 19.18 -44.72
N PRO A 304 29.16 20.17 -45.40
CA PRO A 304 27.94 19.98 -46.18
C PRO A 304 28.09 18.92 -47.28
N PHE A 305 29.25 18.89 -47.95
CA PHE A 305 29.51 17.92 -49.00
C PHE A 305 29.74 16.50 -48.47
N ALA A 306 30.36 16.34 -47.30
CA ALA A 306 30.57 15.02 -46.70
C ALA A 306 29.24 14.42 -46.25
N VAL A 307 28.38 15.24 -45.62
CA VAL A 307 27.06 14.81 -45.17
C VAL A 307 26.17 14.43 -46.35
N ILE A 308 26.14 15.24 -47.41
CA ILE A 308 25.41 14.92 -48.65
C ILE A 308 25.94 13.62 -49.28
N PHE A 309 27.26 13.42 -49.31
CA PHE A 309 27.85 12.21 -49.87
C PHE A 309 27.50 10.96 -49.03
N SER A 310 27.50 11.05 -47.71
CA SER A 310 27.04 9.96 -46.84
C SER A 310 25.53 9.68 -46.96
N LEU A 311 24.70 10.72 -47.15
CA LEU A 311 23.26 10.56 -47.40
C LEU A 311 23.00 9.91 -48.76
N LEU A 312 23.77 10.27 -49.79
CA LEU A 312 23.71 9.63 -51.10
C LEU A 312 24.19 8.17 -51.06
N MET A 313 25.21 7.85 -50.24
CA MET A 313 25.61 6.46 -50.01
C MET A 313 24.53 5.66 -49.28
N LEU A 314 23.88 6.23 -48.27
CA LEU A 314 22.78 5.57 -47.54
C LEU A 314 21.55 5.37 -48.43
N LEU A 315 21.20 6.36 -49.25
CA LEU A 315 20.13 6.22 -50.25
C LEU A 315 20.49 5.21 -51.35
N GLY A 316 21.77 5.15 -51.74
CA GLY A 316 22.28 4.14 -52.66
C GLY A 316 22.19 2.73 -52.07
N ALA A 317 22.56 2.54 -50.81
CA ALA A 317 22.48 1.26 -50.10
C ALA A 317 21.03 0.82 -49.84
N ALA A 318 20.15 1.75 -49.48
CA ALA A 318 18.71 1.47 -49.33
C ALA A 318 18.06 1.19 -50.70
N GLY A 319 18.49 1.87 -51.76
CA GLY A 319 18.03 1.63 -53.12
C GLY A 319 18.48 0.27 -53.67
N THR A 320 19.70 -0.18 -53.40
CA THR A 320 20.17 -1.51 -53.80
C THR A 320 19.52 -2.62 -52.98
N ALA A 321 19.32 -2.43 -51.68
CA ALA A 321 18.57 -3.36 -50.84
C ALA A 321 17.09 -3.46 -51.28
N GLY A 322 16.44 -2.32 -51.55
CA GLY A 322 15.06 -2.28 -52.05
C GLY A 322 14.90 -2.89 -53.45
N TYR A 323 15.88 -2.69 -54.34
CA TYR A 323 15.89 -3.31 -55.67
C TYR A 323 16.12 -4.83 -55.61
N ALA A 324 16.99 -5.30 -54.71
CA ALA A 324 17.22 -6.73 -54.50
C ALA A 324 15.98 -7.44 -53.91
N VAL A 325 15.30 -6.81 -52.93
CA VAL A 325 14.05 -7.33 -52.36
C VAL A 325 12.92 -7.35 -53.39
N ARG A 326 12.85 -6.33 -54.27
CA ARG A 326 11.86 -6.29 -55.35
C ARG A 326 12.08 -7.37 -56.41
N LEU A 327 13.33 -7.63 -56.78
CA LEU A 327 13.65 -8.73 -57.71
C LEU A 327 13.28 -10.09 -57.12
N GLN A 328 13.59 -10.34 -55.84
CA GLN A 328 13.17 -11.57 -55.17
C GLN A 328 11.64 -11.73 -55.16
N THR A 329 10.88 -10.65 -54.96
CA THR A 329 9.42 -10.73 -54.96
C THR A 329 8.82 -10.90 -56.35
N GLU A 330 9.44 -10.41 -57.43
CA GLU A 330 9.00 -10.69 -58.80
C GLU A 330 9.30 -12.16 -59.17
N ASP A 331 10.49 -12.68 -58.83
CA ASP A 331 10.85 -14.09 -59.06
C ASP A 331 9.96 -15.06 -58.24
N ASP A 332 9.71 -14.75 -56.96
CA ASP A 332 8.86 -15.57 -56.08
C ASP A 332 7.39 -15.60 -56.55
N VAL A 333 6.90 -14.51 -57.18
CA VAL A 333 5.55 -14.43 -57.75
C VAL A 333 5.46 -15.21 -59.06
N GLU A 334 6.50 -15.16 -59.90
CA GLU A 334 6.53 -15.91 -61.16
C GLU A 334 6.61 -17.42 -60.89
N ASP A 335 7.42 -17.86 -59.93
CA ASP A 335 7.49 -19.26 -59.48
C ASP A 335 6.16 -19.74 -58.85
N ALA A 336 5.50 -18.90 -58.04
CA ALA A 336 4.20 -19.25 -57.46
C ALA A 336 3.08 -19.39 -58.52
N ILE A 337 3.12 -18.59 -59.58
CA ILE A 337 2.18 -18.70 -60.71
C ILE A 337 2.46 -19.99 -61.50
N ILE A 338 3.72 -20.33 -61.75
CA ILE A 338 4.10 -21.55 -62.47
C ILE A 338 3.69 -22.80 -61.67
N VAL A 339 3.90 -22.82 -60.35
CA VAL A 339 3.48 -23.94 -59.49
C VAL A 339 1.96 -24.10 -59.47
N ALA A 340 1.20 -23.00 -59.38
CA ALA A 340 -0.26 -23.04 -59.42
C ALA A 340 -0.79 -23.57 -60.77
N ASP A 341 -0.18 -23.18 -61.89
CA ASP A 341 -0.58 -23.65 -63.23
C ASP A 341 -0.21 -25.12 -63.47
N MET A 342 0.79 -25.65 -62.73
CA MET A 342 1.16 -27.07 -62.75
C MET A 342 0.27 -27.96 -61.86
N GLU A 343 -0.30 -27.42 -60.77
CA GLU A 343 -1.25 -28.14 -59.91
C GLU A 343 -2.64 -28.27 -60.53
N ASP A 344 -3.08 -27.32 -61.37
CA ASP A 344 -4.36 -27.39 -62.10
C ASP A 344 -4.34 -28.33 -63.33
N GLN A 345 -3.17 -28.87 -63.71
CA GLN A 345 -3.00 -29.79 -64.85
C GLN A 345 -2.62 -31.24 -64.46
N ALA A 346 -2.68 -31.60 -63.17
CA ALA A 346 -2.43 -32.96 -62.66
C ALA A 346 -3.72 -33.67 -62.19
#